data_AF-A0A2V9F4E6-F1
#
_entry.id   AF-A0A2V9F4E6-F1
#
_cell.length_a   1.000
_cell.length_b   1.000
_cell.length_c   1.000
_cell.angle_alpha   90.00
_cell.angle_beta   90.00
_cell.angle_gamma   90.00
#
_symmetry.space_group_name_H-M   'P 1'
#
loop_
_entity.id
_entity.type
_entity.pdbx_description
1 polymer ?
#
loop_
_entity_poly.entity_id
_entity_poly.type
_entity_poly.pdbx_seq_one_letter_code
_entity_poly.pdbx_strand_id
1 'polypeptide(L)'
;MTELVVPDDQWNNFLKDRQGAIAGARTAERFHWKIGDRIPIKTTLYGASSWEFNLDGIYHSDRPGGDESQFWLQWKYFDENAPAVIKSTAGWYVVKLDSPDDAVRVAKAIDEKFANSSFET
;
A
#
# COMPACT_ATOMS: atom_id res chain seq x y z
N MET A 1 16.89 -2.48 2.98
CA MET A 1 15.61 -2.42 2.25
C MET A 1 15.00 -3.81 2.29
N THR A 2 13.79 -3.95 2.83
CA THR A 2 13.04 -5.21 2.86
C THR A 2 12.50 -5.45 1.45
N GLU A 3 12.78 -6.60 0.84
CA GLU A 3 12.21 -6.94 -0.46
C GLU A 3 10.95 -7.76 -0.20
N LEU A 4 9.79 -7.15 -0.41
CA LEU A 4 8.51 -7.86 -0.32
C LEU A 4 8.40 -8.72 -1.58
N VAL A 5 8.42 -10.03 -1.41
CA VAL A 5 8.44 -10.99 -2.52
C VAL A 5 7.00 -11.42 -2.81
N VAL A 6 6.54 -11.13 -4.03
CA VAL A 6 5.25 -11.56 -4.56
C VAL A 6 5.50 -12.35 -5.84
N PRO A 7 4.89 -13.53 -6.03
CA PRO A 7 4.95 -14.24 -7.32
C PRO A 7 4.46 -13.39 -8.50
N ASP A 8 5.13 -13.49 -9.65
CA ASP A 8 4.85 -12.64 -10.82
C ASP A 8 3.40 -12.74 -11.30
N ASP A 9 2.79 -13.92 -11.24
CA ASP A 9 1.39 -14.14 -11.61
C ASP A 9 0.43 -13.37 -10.70
N GLN A 10 0.66 -13.42 -9.39
CA GLN A 10 -0.12 -12.67 -8.38
C GLN A 10 0.07 -11.17 -8.53
N TRP A 11 1.30 -10.72 -8.75
CA TRP A 11 1.59 -9.32 -9.02
C TRP A 11 0.87 -8.82 -10.28
N ASN A 12 0.91 -9.62 -11.36
CA ASN A 12 0.23 -9.28 -12.60
C ASN A 12 -1.30 -9.28 -12.48
N ASN A 13 -1.89 -10.09 -11.60
CA ASN A 13 -3.31 -10.02 -11.27
C ASN A 13 -3.63 -8.70 -10.55
N PHE A 14 -2.88 -8.40 -9.50
CA PHE A 14 -3.03 -7.16 -8.73
C PHE A 14 -2.97 -5.91 -9.60
N LEU A 15 -2.03 -5.82 -10.54
CA LEU A 15 -1.91 -4.66 -11.45
C LEU A 15 -3.12 -4.46 -12.38
N LYS A 16 -3.86 -5.53 -12.69
CA LYS A 16 -5.00 -5.50 -13.62
C LYS A 16 -6.33 -5.34 -12.89
N ASP A 17 -6.41 -5.75 -11.64
CA ASP A 17 -7.62 -5.61 -10.84
C ASP A 17 -7.66 -4.27 -10.10
N ARG A 18 -8.64 -3.43 -10.45
CA ARG A 18 -8.89 -2.16 -9.77
C ARG A 18 -9.31 -2.35 -8.30
N GLN A 19 -9.89 -3.50 -7.96
CA GLN A 19 -10.24 -3.90 -6.59
C GLN A 19 -9.22 -4.85 -5.98
N GLY A 20 -8.06 -5.03 -6.63
CA GLY A 20 -7.03 -5.94 -6.17
C GLY A 20 -6.38 -5.51 -4.87
N ALA A 21 -5.93 -6.49 -4.10
CA ALA A 21 -5.13 -6.32 -2.91
C ALA A 21 -4.07 -7.41 -2.77
N ILE A 22 -3.00 -7.08 -2.06
CA ILE A 22 -1.95 -8.01 -1.65
C ILE A 22 -1.82 -7.97 -0.13
N ALA A 23 -1.93 -9.11 0.54
CA ALA A 23 -1.74 -9.22 1.98
C ALA A 23 -0.39 -9.86 2.30
N GLY A 24 0.20 -9.53 3.44
CA GLY A 24 1.35 -10.28 3.94
C GLY A 24 0.95 -11.66 4.46
N ALA A 25 1.85 -12.63 4.34
CA ALA A 25 1.60 -14.03 4.70
C ALA A 25 1.09 -14.21 6.13
N ARG A 26 1.64 -13.50 7.11
CA ARG A 26 1.19 -13.55 8.51
C ARG A 26 -0.25 -13.06 8.67
N THR A 27 -0.64 -12.02 7.94
CA THR A 27 -2.02 -11.53 7.96
C THR A 27 -2.97 -12.51 7.27
N ALA A 28 -2.59 -13.06 6.12
CA ALA A 28 -3.39 -14.06 5.43
C ALA A 28 -3.59 -15.32 6.29
N GLU A 29 -2.52 -15.81 6.94
CA GLU A 29 -2.59 -16.94 7.87
C GLU A 29 -3.51 -16.67 9.06
N ARG A 30 -3.34 -15.51 9.72
CA ARG A 30 -4.14 -15.11 10.89
C ARG A 30 -5.63 -15.12 10.61
N PHE A 31 -6.04 -14.67 9.42
CA PHE A 31 -7.44 -14.58 9.04
C PHE A 31 -7.91 -15.73 8.14
N HIS A 32 -7.05 -16.72 7.90
CA HIS A 32 -7.30 -17.87 7.02
C HIS A 32 -7.73 -17.47 5.60
N TRP A 33 -7.16 -16.38 5.09
CA TRP A 33 -7.41 -15.92 3.73
C TRP A 33 -6.60 -16.72 2.71
N LYS A 34 -7.19 -16.88 1.54
CA LYS A 34 -6.55 -17.44 0.34
C LYS A 34 -6.74 -16.50 -0.84
N ILE A 35 -5.85 -16.61 -1.83
CA ILE A 35 -5.98 -15.89 -3.09
C ILE A 35 -7.35 -16.18 -3.71
N GLY A 36 -8.02 -15.13 -4.17
CA GLY A 36 -9.40 -15.14 -4.67
C GLY A 36 -10.46 -14.87 -3.61
N ASP A 37 -10.12 -14.78 -2.32
CA ASP A 37 -11.06 -14.34 -1.30
C ASP A 37 -11.41 -12.86 -1.48
N ARG A 38 -12.63 -12.50 -1.05
CA ARG A 38 -13.12 -11.13 -1.00
C ARG A 38 -13.01 -10.59 0.42
N ILE A 39 -12.23 -9.53 0.59
CA ILE A 39 -11.80 -9.01 1.88
C ILE A 39 -12.52 -7.68 2.18
N PRO A 40 -13.44 -7.64 3.15
CA PRO A 40 -14.08 -6.42 3.60
C PRO A 40 -13.16 -5.65 4.55
N ILE A 41 -12.80 -4.42 4.20
CA ILE A 41 -12.06 -3.50 5.07
C ILE A 41 -13.01 -2.41 5.57
N LYS A 42 -13.23 -2.40 6.89
CA LYS A 42 -14.01 -1.36 7.58
C LYS A 42 -13.07 -0.40 8.28
N THR A 43 -13.17 0.88 7.95
CA THR A 43 -12.51 1.93 8.74
C THR A 43 -13.44 2.43 9.83
N THR A 44 -12.89 2.72 11.00
CA THR A 44 -13.57 3.48 12.05
C THR A 44 -13.23 4.98 11.98
N LEU A 45 -12.16 5.34 11.28
CA LEU A 45 -11.60 6.69 11.29
C LEU A 45 -12.36 7.68 10.39
N TYR A 46 -13.05 7.19 9.36
CA TYR A 46 -13.62 8.03 8.29
C TYR A 46 -15.08 7.68 7.94
N GLY A 47 -15.83 7.13 8.89
CA GLY A 47 -17.23 6.73 8.70
C GLY A 47 -17.40 5.27 8.26
N ALA A 48 -18.65 4.80 8.26
CA ALA A 48 -19.03 3.39 8.13
C ALA A 48 -18.88 2.79 6.72
N SER A 49 -18.04 3.37 5.86
CA SER A 49 -17.78 2.84 4.53
C SER A 49 -16.92 1.58 4.63
N SER A 50 -17.41 0.48 4.07
CA SER A 50 -16.62 -0.73 3.84
C SER A 50 -16.12 -0.74 2.40
N TRP A 51 -14.81 -0.89 2.22
CA TRP A 51 -14.25 -1.23 0.91
C TRP A 51 -14.13 -2.73 0.81
N GLU A 52 -14.37 -3.26 -0.38
CA GLU A 52 -14.23 -4.68 -0.67
C GLU A 52 -13.07 -4.87 -1.64
N PHE A 53 -12.15 -5.76 -1.31
CA PHE A 53 -10.99 -6.05 -2.15
C PHE A 53 -10.93 -7.52 -2.53
N ASN A 54 -10.41 -7.83 -3.70
CA ASN A 54 -10.07 -9.19 -4.10
C ASN A 54 -8.62 -9.46 -3.68
N LEU A 55 -8.37 -10.54 -2.95
CA LEU A 55 -7.00 -10.91 -2.59
C LEU A 55 -6.32 -11.56 -3.79
N ASP A 56 -5.50 -10.79 -4.51
CA ASP A 56 -4.82 -11.23 -5.73
C ASP A 56 -3.45 -11.83 -5.46
N GLY A 57 -2.86 -11.50 -4.31
CA GLY A 57 -1.55 -11.99 -3.95
C GLY A 57 -1.28 -12.04 -2.46
N ILE A 58 -0.30 -12.86 -2.10
CA ILE A 58 0.25 -12.95 -0.76
C ILE A 58 1.76 -12.73 -0.86
N TYR A 59 2.27 -11.73 -0.14
CA TYR A 59 3.70 -11.45 -0.11
C TYR A 59 4.40 -12.13 1.06
N HIS A 60 5.66 -12.49 0.86
CA HIS A 60 6.59 -12.94 1.89
C HIS A 60 7.76 -11.97 2.04
N SER A 61 8.37 -11.90 3.21
CA SER A 61 9.65 -11.20 3.36
C SER A 61 10.81 -12.12 3.05
N ASP A 62 11.79 -11.58 2.30
CA ASP A 62 13.09 -12.21 2.05
C ASP A 62 14.04 -12.19 3.27
N ARG A 63 13.68 -11.48 4.35
CA ARG A 63 14.53 -11.25 5.53
C ARG A 63 13.95 -11.88 6.79
N PRO A 64 14.80 -12.50 7.64
CA PRO A 64 14.39 -12.91 8.98
C PRO A 64 13.82 -11.72 9.76
N GLY A 65 12.60 -11.88 10.29
CA GLY A 65 11.92 -10.83 11.06
C GLY A 65 11.29 -9.71 10.21
N GLY A 66 11.25 -9.85 8.88
CA GLY A 66 10.55 -8.92 8.02
C GLY A 66 9.05 -8.84 8.33
N ASP A 67 8.46 -7.69 8.01
CA ASP A 67 7.05 -7.42 8.26
C ASP A 67 6.15 -8.06 7.19
N GLU A 68 5.39 -9.07 7.59
CA GLU A 68 4.39 -9.77 6.77
C GLU A 68 2.96 -9.49 7.25
N SER A 69 2.75 -8.38 7.96
CA SER A 69 1.45 -8.02 8.52
C SER A 69 0.64 -7.02 7.68
N GLN A 70 1.24 -6.46 6.63
CA GLN A 70 0.65 -5.35 5.88
C GLN A 70 -0.44 -5.79 4.90
N PHE A 71 -1.30 -4.84 4.53
CA PHE A 71 -2.33 -4.99 3.50
C PHE A 71 -2.19 -3.86 2.47
N TRP A 72 -1.88 -4.24 1.24
CA TRP A 72 -1.66 -3.33 0.12
C TRP A 72 -2.88 -3.33 -0.79
N LEU A 73 -3.28 -2.15 -1.27
CA LEU A 73 -4.50 -1.96 -2.02
C LEU A 73 -4.31 -0.97 -3.17
N GLN A 74 -5.25 -0.99 -4.11
CA GLN A 74 -5.32 0.00 -5.19
C GLN A 74 -5.77 1.37 -4.67
N TRP A 75 -4.83 2.31 -4.51
CA TRP A 75 -5.11 3.64 -3.95
C TRP A 75 -6.25 4.38 -4.67
N LYS A 76 -6.31 4.33 -6.01
CA LYS A 76 -7.38 4.99 -6.77
C LYS A 76 -8.78 4.47 -6.41
N TYR A 77 -8.93 3.16 -6.26
CA TYR A 77 -10.21 2.58 -5.88
C TYR A 77 -10.62 2.95 -4.46
N PHE A 78 -9.66 2.98 -3.55
CA PHE A 78 -9.88 3.47 -2.20
C PHE A 78 -10.36 4.94 -2.22
N ASP A 79 -9.67 5.80 -2.95
CA ASP A 79 -9.91 7.25 -3.02
C ASP A 79 -11.26 7.63 -3.64
N GLU A 80 -11.73 6.88 -4.64
CA GLU A 80 -13.03 7.12 -5.29
C GLU A 80 -14.19 7.15 -4.30
N ASN A 81 -14.13 6.25 -3.31
CA ASN A 81 -15.14 6.08 -2.27
C ASN A 81 -14.72 6.69 -0.92
N ALA A 82 -13.57 7.38 -0.89
CA ALA A 82 -13.11 8.06 0.30
C ALA A 82 -13.96 9.31 0.60
N PRO A 83 -14.23 9.60 1.88
CA PRO A 83 -14.91 10.84 2.26
C PRO A 83 -14.13 12.07 1.80
N ALA A 84 -14.85 13.15 1.52
CA ALA A 84 -14.28 14.38 0.98
C ALA A 84 -13.09 14.94 1.79
N VAL A 85 -13.06 14.70 3.11
CA VAL A 85 -11.98 15.15 4.01
C VAL A 85 -10.63 14.47 3.77
N ILE A 86 -10.61 13.25 3.20
CA ILE A 86 -9.39 12.51 2.87
C ILE A 86 -9.24 12.22 1.38
N LYS A 87 -10.20 12.66 0.57
CA LYS A 87 -10.19 12.46 -0.88
C LYS A 87 -8.99 13.17 -1.51
N SER A 88 -8.39 12.55 -2.51
CA SER A 88 -7.17 12.98 -3.19
C SER A 88 -5.97 13.19 -2.27
N THR A 89 -5.96 12.57 -1.08
CA THR A 89 -4.86 12.68 -0.12
C THR A 89 -4.07 11.37 -0.04
N ALA A 90 -2.73 11.48 0.08
CA ALA A 90 -1.87 10.36 0.43
C ALA A 90 -1.31 10.59 1.83
N GLY A 91 -1.26 9.54 2.65
CA GLY A 91 -0.73 9.63 4.02
C GLY A 91 0.80 9.73 4.08
N TRP A 92 1.50 9.03 3.21
CA TRP A 92 2.96 9.04 3.11
C TRP A 92 3.39 8.58 1.71
N TYR A 93 4.56 9.05 1.26
CA TYR A 93 5.21 8.60 0.04
C TYR A 93 6.51 7.87 0.39
N VAL A 94 6.75 6.70 -0.20
CA VAL A 94 8.05 6.02 -0.13
C VAL A 94 8.74 6.15 -1.47
N VAL A 95 10.00 6.57 -1.43
CA VAL A 95 10.85 6.76 -2.61
C VAL A 95 11.99 5.75 -2.55
N LYS A 96 12.16 4.98 -3.64
CA LYS A 96 13.34 4.12 -3.83
C LYS A 96 14.45 4.98 -4.44
N LEU A 97 15.61 4.99 -3.79
CA LEU A 97 16.81 5.66 -4.27
C LEU A 97 17.70 4.67 -5.03
N ASP A 98 18.38 5.15 -6.07
CA ASP A 98 19.36 4.36 -6.82
C ASP A 98 20.63 4.12 -6.00
N SER A 99 21.03 5.11 -5.18
CA SER A 99 22.11 5.00 -4.19
C SER A 99 21.68 5.58 -2.83
N PRO A 100 22.10 5.00 -1.69
CA PRO A 100 21.91 5.61 -0.37
C PRO A 100 22.52 7.02 -0.27
N ASP A 101 23.59 7.28 -1.01
CA ASP A 101 24.29 8.58 -1.01
C ASP A 101 23.43 9.70 -1.61
N ASP A 102 22.39 9.35 -2.38
CA ASP A 102 21.46 10.32 -2.96
C ASP A 102 20.44 10.84 -1.95
N ALA A 103 20.35 10.26 -0.75
CA ALA A 103 19.29 10.55 0.22
C ALA A 103 19.19 12.05 0.55
N VAL A 104 20.31 12.72 0.81
CA VAL A 104 20.32 14.15 1.17
C VAL A 104 19.88 15.02 -0.01
N ARG A 105 20.36 14.70 -1.23
CA ARG A 105 20.03 15.45 -2.44
C ARG A 105 18.55 15.29 -2.82
N VAL A 106 18.04 14.07 -2.74
CA VAL A 106 16.65 13.76 -3.09
C VAL A 106 15.68 14.31 -2.04
N ALA A 107 16.01 14.20 -0.74
CA ALA A 107 15.21 14.83 0.32
C ALA A 107 15.09 16.34 0.10
N LYS A 108 16.21 17.03 -0.13
CA LYS A 108 16.19 18.48 -0.41
C LYS A 108 15.35 18.85 -1.63
N ALA A 109 15.42 18.05 -2.71
CA ALA A 109 14.63 18.28 -3.91
C ALA A 109 13.12 18.03 -3.70
N ILE A 110 12.76 17.14 -2.77
CA ILE A 110 11.38 16.93 -2.33
C ILE A 110 10.94 18.15 -1.52
N ASP A 111 11.70 18.55 -0.50
CA ASP A 111 11.40 19.71 0.35
C ASP A 111 11.18 20.98 -0.49
N GLU A 112 12.06 21.27 -1.45
CA GLU A 112 11.93 22.42 -2.35
C GLU A 112 10.66 22.38 -3.22
N LYS A 113 10.14 21.19 -3.55
CA LYS A 113 8.88 21.03 -4.30
C LYS A 113 7.65 21.20 -3.41
N PHE A 114 7.73 20.82 -2.14
CA PHE A 114 6.63 20.97 -1.17
C PHE A 114 6.62 22.33 -0.46
N ALA A 115 7.70 23.11 -0.53
CA ALA A 115 7.82 24.47 0.00
C ALA A 115 6.77 25.48 -0.51
N ASN A 116 6.03 25.16 -1.58
CA ASN A 116 4.90 25.95 -2.09
C ASN A 116 3.55 25.24 -1.98
N SER A 117 3.44 24.22 -1.12
CA SER A 117 2.21 23.45 -0.90
C SER A 117 1.70 23.61 0.54
N SER A 118 0.40 23.40 0.76
CA SER A 118 -0.23 23.48 2.09
C SER A 118 0.13 22.33 3.04
N PHE A 119 1.08 21.47 2.67
CA PHE A 119 1.55 20.32 3.44
C PHE A 119 3.09 20.35 3.45
N GLU A 120 3.65 21.23 4.29
CA GLU A 120 5.09 21.36 4.49
C GLU A 120 5.62 20.13 5.28
N THR A 121 6.77 19.59 4.87
CA THR A 121 7.49 18.48 5.53
C THR A 121 8.79 18.95 6.14
#